data_AF-A0A660KWW6-F1
#
_entry.id   AF-A0A660KWW6-F1
#
_cell.length_a   1.000
_cell.length_b   1.000
_cell.length_c   1.000
_cell.angle_alpha   90.00
_cell.angle_beta   90.00
_cell.angle_gamma   90.00
#
_symmetry.space_group_name_H-M   'P 1'
#
loop_
_entity.id
_entity.type
_entity.pdbx_description
1 polymer ?
#
loop_
_entity_poly.entity_id
_entity_poly.type
_entity_poly.pdbx_seq_one_letter_code
_entity_poly.pdbx_strand_id
1 'polypeptide(L)'
;MRGLLALILAIATPSQAPPLPAADAPLPKAPAPLAEAFTATTRQLRATAWDGTGTSVPNDVTLLALHHQRLLRRMAEERRLGDATLARLPGDVRGEARDTVQARRLLDAIPRGKPPKVRVAPAAPAADLRAHYADAERRFGIHWSVLAAINLVESAFGRVRSASEAGARGPMQFLPSTWAAYGEGGDIDDPHDAILAAARYLRAAGAPKQLDRALYAYNHSTAYVRAVRRYAARMRTDERVFRTYYAWQVYVRTPAGGARRITGPGA
;
A
#
# COMPACT_ATOMS: atom_id res chain seq x y z
N MET A 1 -27.29 -18.04 -63.71
CA MET A 1 -26.31 -17.31 -62.90
C MET A 1 -26.97 -16.81 -61.61
N ARG A 2 -26.79 -17.49 -60.49
CA ARG A 2 -27.08 -16.97 -59.14
C ARG A 2 -26.00 -17.53 -58.21
N GLY A 3 -25.04 -16.69 -57.84
CA GLY A 3 -24.00 -17.01 -56.86
C GLY A 3 -24.50 -16.69 -55.46
N LEU A 4 -24.48 -17.67 -54.57
CA LEU A 4 -24.63 -17.46 -53.13
C LEU A 4 -23.29 -16.94 -52.59
N LEU A 5 -23.26 -15.71 -52.07
CA LEU A 5 -22.22 -15.28 -51.15
C LEU A 5 -22.52 -15.86 -49.76
N ALA A 6 -21.65 -16.74 -49.27
CA ALA A 6 -21.65 -17.16 -47.88
C ALA A 6 -20.97 -16.08 -47.03
N LEU A 7 -21.75 -15.43 -46.18
CA LEU A 7 -21.26 -14.49 -45.17
C LEU A 7 -20.64 -15.29 -44.02
N ILE A 8 -19.30 -15.32 -43.95
CA ILE A 8 -18.59 -15.93 -42.82
C ILE A 8 -18.66 -14.97 -41.63
N LEU A 9 -19.52 -15.28 -40.67
CA LEU A 9 -19.59 -14.60 -39.39
C LEU A 9 -18.38 -15.03 -38.55
N ALA A 10 -17.36 -14.18 -38.44
CA ALA A 10 -16.23 -14.41 -37.55
C ALA A 10 -16.71 -14.28 -36.10
N ILE A 11 -16.90 -15.42 -35.43
CA ILE A 11 -17.20 -15.48 -34.00
C ILE A 11 -15.91 -15.05 -33.28
N ALA A 12 -15.87 -13.82 -32.76
CA ALA A 12 -14.78 -13.36 -31.92
C ALA A 12 -14.75 -14.22 -30.65
N THR A 13 -13.69 -15.02 -30.49
CA THR A 13 -13.45 -15.75 -29.25
C THR A 13 -13.24 -14.74 -28.11
N PRO A 14 -13.86 -14.93 -26.93
CA PRO A 14 -13.59 -14.07 -25.80
C PRO A 14 -12.09 -14.14 -25.48
N SER A 15 -11.41 -12.99 -25.52
CA SER A 15 -10.00 -12.89 -25.17
C SER A 15 -9.79 -13.42 -23.76
N GLN A 16 -9.14 -14.59 -23.64
CA GLN A 16 -8.82 -15.20 -22.36
C GLN A 16 -8.00 -14.21 -21.51
N ALA A 17 -8.35 -14.05 -20.23
CA ALA A 17 -7.61 -13.19 -19.33
C ALA A 17 -6.13 -13.63 -19.29
N PRO A 18 -5.16 -12.69 -19.22
CA PRO A 18 -3.75 -13.06 -19.17
C PRO A 18 -3.48 -13.97 -17.95
N PRO A 19 -2.50 -14.89 -18.03
CA PRO A 19 -2.17 -15.76 -16.90
C PRO A 19 -1.67 -14.95 -15.70
N LEU A 20 -1.94 -15.46 -14.51
CA LEU A 20 -1.45 -14.85 -13.26
C LEU A 20 0.09 -14.91 -13.20
N PRO A 21 0.76 -13.83 -12.73
CA PRO A 21 2.20 -13.84 -12.56
C PRO A 21 2.61 -14.80 -11.44
N ALA A 22 3.62 -15.63 -11.66
CA ALA A 22 4.24 -16.40 -10.60
C ALA A 22 4.86 -15.46 -9.53
N ALA A 23 4.90 -15.90 -8.27
CA ALA A 23 5.35 -15.10 -7.13
C ALA A 23 6.71 -14.43 -7.35
N ASP A 24 7.65 -15.18 -7.94
CA ASP A 24 9.03 -14.77 -8.21
C ASP A 24 9.34 -14.62 -9.70
N ALA A 25 8.30 -14.43 -10.54
CA ALA A 25 8.47 -14.15 -11.95
C ALA A 25 9.51 -13.02 -12.16
N PRO A 26 10.47 -13.17 -13.09
CA PRO A 26 11.48 -12.16 -13.34
C PRO A 26 10.82 -10.85 -13.79
N LEU A 27 11.33 -9.73 -13.29
CA LEU A 27 10.81 -8.41 -13.67
C LEU A 27 11.47 -7.90 -14.96
N PRO A 28 10.73 -7.21 -15.84
CA PRO A 28 11.31 -6.56 -17.00
C PRO A 28 12.45 -5.60 -16.63
N LYS A 29 13.50 -5.60 -17.45
CA LYS A 29 14.70 -4.76 -17.22
C LYS A 29 14.65 -3.41 -17.96
N ALA A 30 13.77 -3.25 -18.94
CA ALA A 30 13.65 -2.06 -19.78
C ALA A 30 12.34 -1.28 -19.52
N PRO A 31 12.31 0.04 -19.77
CA PRO A 31 11.15 0.87 -19.42
C PRO A 31 9.83 0.49 -20.10
N ALA A 32 9.84 0.14 -21.39
CA ALA A 32 8.63 -0.20 -22.13
C ALA A 32 7.95 -1.49 -21.62
N PRO A 33 8.64 -2.65 -21.55
CA PRO A 33 8.03 -3.86 -21.04
C PRO A 33 7.69 -3.77 -19.53
N LEU A 34 8.41 -2.94 -18.76
CA LEU A 34 8.03 -2.68 -17.36
C LEU A 34 6.71 -1.90 -17.26
N ALA A 35 6.49 -0.94 -18.15
CA ALA A 35 5.23 -0.18 -18.22
C ALA A 35 4.06 -1.06 -18.67
N GLU A 36 4.27 -1.96 -19.62
CA GLU A 36 3.27 -2.95 -20.07
C GLU A 36 2.90 -3.91 -18.94
N ALA A 37 3.90 -4.50 -18.27
CA ALA A 37 3.68 -5.40 -17.14
C ALA A 37 2.91 -4.73 -16.01
N PHE A 38 3.28 -3.48 -15.65
CA PHE A 38 2.57 -2.71 -14.64
C PHE A 38 1.12 -2.43 -15.06
N THR A 39 0.90 -1.97 -16.29
CA THR A 39 -0.43 -1.68 -16.82
C THR A 39 -1.33 -2.90 -16.80
N ALA A 40 -0.85 -4.05 -17.30
CA ALA A 40 -1.60 -5.30 -17.32
C ALA A 40 -1.96 -5.75 -15.90
N THR A 41 -0.99 -5.71 -14.97
CA THR A 41 -1.18 -6.13 -13.58
C THR A 41 -2.18 -5.25 -12.85
N THR A 42 -2.06 -3.93 -12.97
CA THR A 42 -2.98 -2.98 -12.32
C THR A 42 -4.41 -3.12 -12.87
N ARG A 43 -4.58 -3.34 -14.18
CA ARG A 43 -5.90 -3.55 -14.78
C ARG A 43 -6.53 -4.86 -14.34
N GLN A 44 -5.75 -5.95 -14.23
CA GLN A 44 -6.23 -7.21 -13.68
C GLN A 44 -6.62 -7.07 -12.19
N LEU A 45 -5.81 -6.38 -11.38
CA LEU A 45 -6.17 -6.09 -9.97
C LEU A 45 -7.51 -5.39 -9.86
N ARG A 46 -7.73 -4.36 -10.68
CA ARG A 46 -8.98 -3.57 -10.70
C ARG A 46 -10.19 -4.35 -11.21
N ALA A 47 -9.96 -5.42 -11.97
CA ALA A 47 -11.00 -6.33 -12.45
C ALA A 47 -11.35 -7.44 -11.45
N THR A 48 -10.56 -7.63 -10.38
CA THR A 48 -10.89 -8.61 -9.35
C THR A 48 -12.09 -8.14 -8.52
N ALA A 49 -12.96 -9.09 -8.12
CA ALA A 49 -14.19 -8.80 -7.37
C ALA A 49 -13.98 -8.74 -5.84
N TRP A 50 -12.74 -8.81 -5.37
CA TRP A 50 -12.47 -8.86 -3.93
C TRP A 50 -12.80 -7.52 -3.25
N ASP A 51 -13.71 -7.58 -2.28
CA ASP A 51 -14.27 -6.44 -1.56
C ASP A 51 -13.53 -6.14 -0.23
N GLY A 52 -12.55 -6.96 0.14
CA GLY A 52 -11.81 -6.81 1.39
C GLY A 52 -12.37 -7.64 2.55
N THR A 53 -13.44 -8.40 2.31
CA THR A 53 -14.01 -9.35 3.28
C THR A 53 -13.23 -10.67 3.28
N GLY A 54 -13.49 -11.47 4.31
CA GLY A 54 -12.80 -12.74 4.56
C GLY A 54 -11.55 -12.60 5.42
N THR A 55 -11.08 -13.73 5.93
CA THR A 55 -9.91 -13.80 6.83
C THR A 55 -8.58 -13.82 6.07
N SER A 56 -8.60 -14.06 4.76
CA SER A 56 -7.42 -14.12 3.91
C SER A 56 -7.64 -13.41 2.57
N VAL A 57 -6.55 -12.92 1.99
CA VAL A 57 -6.57 -12.33 0.64
C VAL A 57 -6.63 -13.47 -0.38
N PRO A 58 -7.53 -13.43 -1.38
CA PRO A 58 -7.58 -14.42 -2.45
C PRO A 58 -6.23 -14.60 -3.16
N ASN A 59 -5.97 -15.80 -3.68
CA ASN A 59 -4.66 -16.14 -4.26
C ASN A 59 -4.33 -15.31 -5.51
N ASP A 60 -5.30 -15.10 -6.39
CA ASP A 60 -5.18 -14.24 -7.57
C ASP A 60 -4.82 -12.80 -7.20
N VAL A 61 -5.53 -12.21 -6.24
CA VAL A 61 -5.25 -10.89 -5.68
C VAL A 61 -3.86 -10.85 -5.05
N THR A 62 -3.48 -11.88 -4.30
CA THR A 62 -2.17 -11.98 -3.65
C THR A 62 -1.03 -11.96 -4.68
N LEU A 63 -1.12 -12.78 -5.73
CA LEU A 63 -0.10 -12.87 -6.78
C LEU A 63 0.00 -11.57 -7.60
N LEU A 64 -1.15 -11.01 -7.99
CA LEU A 64 -1.18 -9.75 -8.72
C LEU A 64 -0.67 -8.57 -7.86
N ALA A 65 -1.07 -8.47 -6.60
CA ALA A 65 -0.63 -7.42 -5.68
C ALA A 65 0.87 -7.53 -5.37
N LEU A 66 1.39 -8.76 -5.25
CA LEU A 66 2.83 -9.01 -5.11
C LEU A 66 3.59 -8.57 -6.36
N HIS A 67 3.14 -8.93 -7.56
CA HIS A 67 3.78 -8.49 -8.80
C HIS A 67 3.73 -6.96 -8.94
N HIS A 68 2.57 -6.36 -8.67
CA HIS A 68 2.38 -4.91 -8.63
C HIS A 68 3.37 -4.21 -7.68
N GLN A 69 3.49 -4.71 -6.44
CA GLN A 69 4.42 -4.18 -5.46
C GLN A 69 5.87 -4.30 -5.93
N ARG A 70 6.27 -5.46 -6.46
CA ARG A 70 7.63 -5.72 -6.96
C ARG A 70 8.03 -4.77 -8.10
N LEU A 71 7.11 -4.50 -9.05
CA LEU A 71 7.31 -3.54 -10.13
C LEU A 71 7.55 -2.11 -9.60
N LEU A 72 6.69 -1.65 -8.67
CA LEU A 72 6.79 -0.31 -8.08
C LEU A 72 8.06 -0.13 -7.24
N ARG A 73 8.47 -1.18 -6.52
CA ARG A 73 9.74 -1.20 -5.78
C ARG A 73 10.93 -1.04 -6.73
N ARG A 74 10.97 -1.80 -7.83
CA ARG A 74 12.00 -1.68 -8.87
C ARG A 74 12.05 -0.26 -9.44
N MET A 75 10.92 0.33 -9.77
CA MET A 75 10.83 1.71 -10.28
C MET A 75 11.28 2.76 -9.24
N ALA A 76 11.05 2.50 -7.95
CA ALA A 76 11.48 3.39 -6.88
C ALA A 76 12.99 3.32 -6.66
N GLU A 77 13.56 2.12 -6.62
CA GLU A 77 14.97 1.82 -6.36
C GLU A 77 15.85 2.25 -7.55
N GLU A 78 15.48 1.90 -8.79
CA GLU A 78 16.22 2.27 -10.00
C GLU A 78 15.67 3.56 -10.63
N ARG A 79 16.13 4.73 -10.15
CA ARG A 79 15.52 6.04 -10.49
C ARG A 79 15.37 6.29 -11.99
N ARG A 80 16.44 6.09 -12.78
CA ARG A 80 16.43 6.32 -14.24
C ARG A 80 15.44 5.39 -14.96
N LEU A 81 15.44 4.09 -14.61
CA LEU A 81 14.49 3.12 -15.14
C LEU A 81 13.06 3.50 -14.77
N GLY A 82 12.82 3.83 -13.50
CA GLY A 82 11.51 4.21 -13.00
C GLY A 82 10.95 5.45 -13.68
N ASP A 83 11.75 6.52 -13.82
CA ASP A 83 11.31 7.78 -14.44
C ASP A 83 10.99 7.57 -15.93
N ALA A 84 11.81 6.82 -16.65
CA ALA A 84 11.56 6.44 -18.04
C ALA A 84 10.31 5.55 -18.18
N THR A 85 10.03 4.67 -17.20
CA THR A 85 8.84 3.81 -17.18
C THR A 85 7.58 4.63 -16.91
N LEU A 86 7.60 5.53 -15.92
CA LEU A 86 6.50 6.44 -15.60
C LEU A 86 6.08 7.30 -16.80
N ALA A 87 7.05 7.75 -17.60
CA ALA A 87 6.80 8.52 -18.82
C ALA A 87 5.98 7.75 -19.88
N ARG A 88 6.05 6.41 -19.86
CA ARG A 88 5.40 5.50 -20.83
C ARG A 88 4.05 4.98 -20.36
N LEU A 89 3.70 5.13 -19.09
CA LEU A 89 2.48 4.54 -18.53
C LEU A 89 1.20 5.20 -19.10
N PRO A 90 0.16 4.42 -19.43
CA PRO A 90 -1.16 4.95 -19.73
C PRO A 90 -1.73 5.81 -18.60
N GLY A 91 -2.56 6.81 -18.93
CA GLY A 91 -3.07 7.79 -17.96
C GLY A 91 -3.86 7.16 -16.80
N ASP A 92 -4.56 6.06 -17.04
CA ASP A 92 -5.38 5.34 -16.05
C ASP A 92 -4.56 4.68 -14.94
N VAL A 93 -3.28 4.37 -15.18
CA VAL A 93 -2.39 3.72 -14.19
C VAL A 93 -1.21 4.61 -13.77
N ARG A 94 -0.87 5.63 -14.56
CA ARG A 94 0.29 6.52 -14.33
C ARG A 94 0.21 7.25 -12.99
N GLY A 95 -0.97 7.74 -12.60
CA GLY A 95 -1.15 8.51 -11.36
C GLY A 95 -0.83 7.69 -10.11
N GLU A 96 -1.29 6.44 -10.08
CA GLU A 96 -1.02 5.49 -9.00
C GLU A 96 0.46 5.12 -8.92
N ALA A 97 1.06 4.77 -10.06
CA ALA A 97 2.47 4.43 -10.12
C ALA A 97 3.35 5.59 -9.66
N ARG A 98 3.12 6.79 -10.20
CA ARG A 98 3.92 7.99 -9.91
C ARG A 98 3.88 8.31 -8.42
N ASP A 99 2.68 8.37 -7.84
CA ASP A 99 2.53 8.79 -6.45
C ASP A 99 3.09 7.74 -5.50
N THR A 100 2.94 6.44 -5.81
CA THR A 100 3.52 5.35 -5.02
C THR A 100 5.04 5.32 -5.10
N VAL A 101 5.61 5.41 -6.31
CA VAL A 101 7.07 5.45 -6.51
C VAL A 101 7.68 6.64 -5.79
N GLN A 102 7.06 7.82 -5.87
CA GLN A 102 7.52 9.00 -5.15
C GLN A 102 7.38 8.85 -3.63
N ALA A 103 6.25 8.36 -3.13
CA ALA A 103 6.05 8.11 -1.70
C ALA A 103 7.11 7.16 -1.17
N ARG A 104 7.42 6.11 -1.94
CA ARG A 104 8.43 5.15 -1.57
C ARG A 104 9.84 5.74 -1.54
N ARG A 105 10.23 6.49 -2.57
CA ARG A 105 11.52 7.21 -2.61
C ARG A 105 11.67 8.17 -1.43
N LEU A 106 10.58 8.84 -1.03
CA LEU A 106 10.56 9.72 0.15
C LEU A 106 10.81 8.95 1.43
N LEU A 107 10.11 7.83 1.64
CA LEU A 107 10.30 6.98 2.83
C LEU A 107 11.68 6.33 2.88
N ASP A 108 12.23 5.97 1.72
CA ASP A 108 13.54 5.34 1.63
C ASP A 108 14.68 6.31 1.97
N ALA A 109 14.48 7.60 1.72
CA ALA A 109 15.41 8.67 2.04
C ALA A 109 15.41 9.08 3.53
N ILE A 110 14.47 8.61 4.33
CA ILE A 110 14.45 8.86 5.78
C ILE A 110 15.57 8.04 6.43
N PRO A 111 16.54 8.67 7.14
CA PRO A 111 17.56 7.93 7.89
C PRO A 111 16.92 7.00 8.92
N ARG A 112 17.42 5.77 9.01
CA ARG A 112 16.99 4.79 10.01
C ARG A 112 18.25 4.18 10.62
N GLY A 113 18.22 3.90 11.91
CA GLY A 113 19.28 3.16 12.56
C GLY A 113 19.20 1.67 12.25
N LYS A 114 19.75 0.84 13.14
CA LYS A 114 19.85 -0.59 12.90
C LYS A 114 18.46 -1.22 12.97
N PRO A 115 17.95 -1.85 11.89
CA PRO A 115 16.61 -2.40 11.92
C PRO A 115 16.54 -3.54 12.95
N PRO A 116 15.52 -3.56 13.82
CA PRO A 116 15.32 -4.66 14.75
C PRO A 116 14.94 -5.95 14.00
N LYS A 117 15.01 -7.09 14.68
CA LYS A 117 14.47 -8.35 14.15
C LYS A 117 12.97 -8.20 13.95
N VAL A 118 12.54 -8.17 12.69
CA VAL A 118 11.13 -7.98 12.32
C VAL A 118 10.35 -9.25 12.62
N ARG A 119 9.27 -9.10 13.38
CA ARG A 119 8.25 -10.14 13.59
C ARG A 119 7.00 -9.75 12.85
N VAL A 120 6.36 -10.72 12.20
CA VAL A 120 5.15 -10.52 11.42
C VAL A 120 4.01 -11.39 11.92
N ALA A 121 2.79 -10.88 11.77
CA ALA A 121 1.54 -11.60 12.01
C ALA A 121 0.50 -11.16 10.97
N PRO A 122 -0.62 -11.88 10.82
CA PRO A 122 -1.75 -11.38 10.04
C PRO A 122 -2.22 -9.99 10.54
N ALA A 123 -2.64 -9.15 9.59
CA ALA A 123 -3.39 -7.94 9.87
C ALA A 123 -4.85 -8.31 10.21
N ALA A 124 -5.56 -7.41 10.89
CA ALA A 124 -7.02 -7.49 10.93
C ALA A 124 -7.59 -7.40 9.49
N PRO A 125 -8.73 -8.04 9.20
CA PRO A 125 -9.36 -8.00 7.88
C PRO A 125 -9.48 -6.59 7.30
N ALA A 126 -9.36 -6.47 5.98
CA ALA A 126 -9.37 -5.16 5.32
C ALA A 126 -10.70 -4.41 5.54
N ALA A 127 -11.81 -5.14 5.54
CA ALA A 127 -13.13 -4.62 5.86
C ALA A 127 -13.22 -4.06 7.29
N ASP A 128 -12.66 -4.78 8.27
CA ASP A 128 -12.65 -4.35 9.68
C ASP A 128 -11.79 -3.10 9.87
N LEU A 129 -10.58 -3.09 9.30
CA LEU A 129 -9.74 -1.89 9.31
C LEU A 129 -10.44 -0.69 8.67
N ARG A 130 -11.14 -0.91 7.54
CA ARG A 130 -11.90 0.14 6.87
C ARG A 130 -13.02 0.69 7.76
N ALA A 131 -13.70 -0.17 8.49
CA ALA A 131 -14.73 0.20 9.47
C ALA A 131 -14.12 0.98 10.64
N HIS A 132 -12.97 0.56 11.18
CA HIS A 132 -12.25 1.29 12.24
C HIS A 132 -11.83 2.69 11.79
N TYR A 133 -11.29 2.84 10.57
CA TYR A 133 -10.96 4.15 10.03
C TYR A 133 -12.20 5.03 9.84
N ALA A 134 -13.33 4.45 9.39
CA ALA A 134 -14.59 5.19 9.26
C ALA A 134 -15.10 5.67 10.62
N ASP A 135 -14.96 4.85 11.66
CA ASP A 135 -15.33 5.20 13.02
C ASP A 135 -14.49 6.35 13.57
N ALA A 136 -13.18 6.25 13.42
CA ALA A 136 -12.25 7.33 13.77
C ALA A 136 -12.53 8.62 12.98
N GLU A 137 -12.86 8.53 11.69
CA GLU A 137 -13.25 9.68 10.87
C GLU A 137 -14.51 10.35 11.41
N ARG A 138 -15.57 9.58 11.72
CA ARG A 138 -16.81 10.13 12.30
C ARG A 138 -16.56 10.84 13.63
N ARG A 139 -15.73 10.28 14.50
CA ARG A 139 -15.48 10.82 15.84
C ARG A 139 -14.56 12.04 15.84
N PHE A 140 -13.53 12.04 14.99
CA PHE A 140 -12.43 13.02 15.09
C PHE A 140 -12.23 13.87 13.84
N GLY A 141 -12.98 13.62 12.76
CA GLY A 141 -12.89 14.36 11.49
C GLY A 141 -11.58 14.12 10.73
N ILE A 142 -10.84 13.06 11.06
CA ILE A 142 -9.63 12.66 10.34
C ILE A 142 -10.03 11.69 9.22
N HIS A 143 -9.88 12.11 7.97
CA HIS A 143 -10.32 11.33 6.82
C HIS A 143 -9.73 9.91 6.83
N TRP A 144 -10.54 8.88 6.58
CA TRP A 144 -10.14 7.47 6.72
C TRP A 144 -8.84 7.13 6.00
N SER A 145 -8.62 7.72 4.82
CA SER A 145 -7.45 7.44 4.00
C SER A 145 -6.14 7.97 4.58
N VAL A 146 -6.19 8.98 5.46
CA VAL A 146 -5.02 9.46 6.21
C VAL A 146 -4.62 8.42 7.25
N LEU A 147 -5.58 7.90 8.01
CA LEU A 147 -5.34 6.86 9.02
C LEU A 147 -4.85 5.56 8.37
N ALA A 148 -5.47 5.15 7.26
CA ALA A 148 -5.02 4.00 6.48
C ALA A 148 -3.60 4.16 5.93
N ALA A 149 -3.24 5.36 5.45
CA ALA A 149 -1.90 5.65 4.96
C ALA A 149 -0.85 5.62 6.08
N ILE A 150 -1.18 6.12 7.28
CA ILE A 150 -0.31 5.99 8.45
C ILE A 150 -0.14 4.51 8.80
N ASN A 151 -1.23 3.75 8.97
CA ASN A 151 -1.16 2.32 9.30
C ASN A 151 -0.34 1.50 8.28
N LEU A 152 -0.46 1.81 6.99
CA LEU A 152 0.40 1.23 5.94
C LEU A 152 1.88 1.52 6.17
N VAL A 153 2.23 2.79 6.40
CA VAL A 153 3.63 3.24 6.53
C VAL A 153 4.27 2.74 7.82
N GLU A 154 3.50 2.75 8.92
CA GLU A 154 3.99 2.38 10.24
C GLU A 154 4.23 0.87 10.38
N SER A 155 3.29 0.04 9.90
CA SER A 155 3.32 -1.38 10.24
C SER A 155 2.78 -2.32 9.15
N ALA A 156 2.58 -1.82 7.94
CA ALA A 156 1.92 -2.56 6.86
C ALA A 156 0.55 -3.10 7.29
N PHE A 157 -0.28 -2.23 7.88
CA PHE A 157 -1.61 -2.53 8.41
C PHE A 157 -1.62 -3.44 9.65
N GLY A 158 -0.61 -3.30 10.51
CA GLY A 158 -0.43 -4.12 11.70
C GLY A 158 0.27 -5.46 11.45
N ARG A 159 0.76 -5.72 10.23
CA ARG A 159 1.49 -6.96 9.97
C ARG A 159 2.82 -7.00 10.70
N VAL A 160 3.50 -5.86 10.81
CA VAL A 160 4.76 -5.74 11.56
C VAL A 160 4.45 -5.58 13.04
N ARG A 161 4.87 -6.55 13.87
CA ARG A 161 4.65 -6.60 15.33
C ARG A 161 5.91 -6.29 16.16
N SER A 162 7.06 -6.18 15.51
CA SER A 162 8.28 -5.74 16.19
C SER A 162 8.17 -4.27 16.56
N ALA A 163 8.64 -3.91 17.77
CA ALA A 163 8.81 -2.51 18.12
C ALA A 163 9.84 -1.84 17.20
N SER A 164 9.69 -0.54 16.97
CA SER A 164 10.73 0.25 16.32
C SER A 164 11.98 0.38 17.21
N GLU A 165 13.09 0.87 16.65
CA GLU A 165 14.30 1.17 17.42
C GLU A 165 14.03 2.18 18.55
N ALA A 166 13.11 3.13 18.33
CA ALA A 166 12.68 4.10 19.34
C ALA A 166 11.66 3.53 20.34
N GLY A 167 11.34 2.23 20.27
CA GLY A 167 10.38 1.58 21.16
C GLY A 167 8.92 1.78 20.79
N ALA A 168 8.63 2.22 19.56
CA ALA A 168 7.25 2.40 19.10
C ALA A 168 6.55 1.04 18.89
N ARG A 169 5.28 0.89 19.28
CA ARG A 169 4.55 -0.40 19.30
C ARG A 169 3.14 -0.30 18.69
N GLY A 170 2.55 -1.45 18.41
CA GLY A 170 1.20 -1.54 17.85
C GLY A 170 1.12 -1.21 16.36
N PRO A 171 -0.08 -1.34 15.75
CA PRO A 171 -0.27 -1.14 14.31
C PRO A 171 -0.07 0.33 13.89
N MET A 172 -0.27 1.28 14.81
CA MET A 172 -0.04 2.71 14.56
C MET A 172 1.33 3.21 15.07
N GLN A 173 2.21 2.29 15.51
CA GLN A 173 3.58 2.54 16.00
C GLN A 173 3.65 3.72 16.98
N PHE A 174 2.97 3.60 18.12
CA PHE A 174 3.02 4.60 19.16
C PHE A 174 4.25 4.46 20.06
N LEU A 175 4.91 5.59 20.35
CA LEU A 175 5.81 5.68 21.50
C LEU A 175 5.00 5.51 22.79
N PRO A 176 5.58 4.93 23.86
CA PRO A 176 4.88 4.72 25.12
C PRO A 176 4.27 5.99 25.73
N SER A 177 4.97 7.12 25.65
CA SER A 177 4.47 8.41 26.15
C SER A 177 3.27 8.93 25.36
N THR A 178 3.32 8.81 24.03
CA THR A 178 2.19 9.16 23.17
C THR A 178 0.99 8.25 23.43
N TRP A 179 1.22 6.95 23.63
CA TRP A 179 0.14 6.02 24.01
C TRP A 179 -0.48 6.39 25.35
N ALA A 180 0.32 6.72 26.36
CA ALA A 180 -0.21 7.13 27.67
C ALA A 180 -1.13 8.36 27.58
N ALA A 181 -0.83 9.30 26.67
CA ALA A 181 -1.63 10.51 26.47
C ALA A 181 -2.89 10.30 25.62
N TYR A 182 -2.85 9.38 24.64
CA TYR A 182 -3.90 9.27 23.61
C TYR A 182 -4.55 7.89 23.52
N GLY A 183 -4.11 6.90 24.30
CA GLY A 183 -4.62 5.53 24.28
C GLY A 183 -5.93 5.32 25.04
N GLU A 184 -6.27 6.24 25.95
CA GLU A 184 -7.53 6.22 26.75
C GLU A 184 -7.80 4.88 27.47
N GLY A 185 -6.74 4.20 27.93
CA GLY A 185 -6.87 2.91 28.64
C GLY A 185 -7.15 1.69 27.75
N GLY A 186 -7.16 1.86 26.42
CA GLY A 186 -7.27 0.76 25.47
C GLY A 186 -6.01 -0.10 25.34
N ASP A 187 -6.05 -1.04 24.41
CA ASP A 187 -4.93 -1.91 24.06
C ASP A 187 -4.13 -1.34 22.86
N ILE A 188 -2.82 -1.18 23.03
CA ILE A 188 -1.92 -0.67 21.99
C ILE A 188 -1.79 -1.63 20.80
N ASP A 189 -1.99 -2.93 21.04
CA ASP A 189 -1.90 -3.96 20.00
C ASP A 189 -3.24 -4.22 19.30
N ASP A 190 -4.36 -3.74 19.87
CA ASP A 190 -5.68 -3.75 19.24
C ASP A 190 -5.76 -2.70 18.11
N PRO A 191 -6.10 -3.11 16.86
CA PRO A 191 -6.17 -2.17 15.75
C PRO A 191 -7.22 -1.06 15.91
N HIS A 192 -8.37 -1.33 16.52
CA HIS A 192 -9.43 -0.32 16.69
C HIS A 192 -8.96 0.76 17.66
N ASP A 193 -8.49 0.37 18.85
CA ASP A 193 -8.00 1.29 19.88
C ASP A 193 -6.81 2.12 19.37
N ALA A 194 -5.86 1.48 18.69
CA ALA A 194 -4.72 2.17 18.11
C ALA A 194 -5.12 3.19 17.02
N ILE A 195 -6.10 2.86 16.18
CA ILE A 195 -6.61 3.78 15.15
C ILE A 195 -7.34 4.97 15.79
N LEU A 196 -8.15 4.74 16.83
CA LEU A 196 -8.81 5.82 17.57
C LEU A 196 -7.77 6.74 18.25
N ALA A 197 -6.73 6.17 18.86
CA ALA A 197 -5.65 6.93 19.46
C ALA A 197 -4.91 7.81 18.43
N ALA A 198 -4.66 7.28 17.23
CA ALA A 198 -4.01 8.04 16.16
C ALA A 198 -4.88 9.21 15.68
N ALA A 199 -6.18 9.00 15.58
CA ALA A 199 -7.11 10.06 15.23
C ALA A 199 -7.21 11.15 16.30
N ARG A 200 -7.23 10.77 17.60
CA ARG A 200 -7.16 11.72 18.73
C ARG A 200 -5.88 12.54 18.68
N TYR A 201 -4.73 11.88 18.50
CA TYR A 201 -3.43 12.54 18.40
C TYR A 201 -3.40 13.56 17.26
N LEU A 202 -3.81 13.17 16.05
CA LEU A 202 -3.82 14.06 14.89
C LEU A 202 -4.76 15.24 15.09
N ARG A 203 -5.94 15.02 15.68
CA ARG A 203 -6.90 16.08 16.00
C ARG A 203 -6.31 17.09 16.99
N ALA A 204 -5.67 16.61 18.06
CA ALA A 204 -4.98 17.46 19.04
C ALA A 204 -3.82 18.24 18.39
N ALA A 205 -3.12 17.64 17.43
CA ALA A 205 -2.05 18.30 16.65
C ALA A 205 -2.56 19.27 15.57
N GLY A 206 -3.89 19.44 15.43
CA GLY A 206 -4.52 20.46 14.60
C GLY A 206 -5.14 19.97 13.29
N ALA A 207 -5.12 18.67 13.00
CA ALA A 207 -5.87 18.10 11.88
C ALA A 207 -7.40 18.18 12.13
N PRO A 208 -8.25 18.26 11.08
CA PRO A 208 -7.88 18.23 9.67
C PRO A 208 -7.37 19.56 9.11
N LYS A 209 -7.57 20.69 9.82
CA LYS A 209 -7.21 22.04 9.32
C LYS A 209 -5.71 22.20 9.05
N GLN A 210 -4.88 21.65 9.93
CA GLN A 210 -3.42 21.71 9.85
C GLN A 210 -2.82 20.31 9.66
N LEU A 211 -3.29 19.57 8.65
CA LEU A 211 -2.91 18.18 8.43
C LEU A 211 -1.38 17.98 8.33
N ASP A 212 -0.67 18.82 7.59
CA ASP A 212 0.78 18.67 7.40
C ASP A 212 1.54 18.87 8.71
N ARG A 213 1.11 19.83 9.54
CA ARG A 213 1.63 20.05 10.89
C ARG A 213 1.35 18.85 11.79
N ALA A 214 0.14 18.29 11.74
CA ALA A 214 -0.22 17.13 12.55
C ALA A 214 0.55 15.87 12.15
N LEU A 215 0.75 15.64 10.85
CA LEU A 215 1.58 14.54 10.35
C LEU A 215 3.06 14.73 10.72
N TYR A 216 3.56 15.96 10.71
CA TYR A 216 4.93 16.27 11.14
C TYR A 216 5.11 16.05 12.65
N ALA A 217 4.10 16.39 13.46
CA ALA A 217 4.12 16.07 14.89
C ALA A 217 4.17 14.55 15.10
N TYR A 218 3.39 13.79 14.32
CA TYR A 218 3.35 12.32 14.36
C TYR A 218 4.73 11.73 14.06
N ASN A 219 5.39 12.23 13.01
CA ASN A 219 6.74 11.86 12.62
C ASN A 219 7.47 13.08 12.05
N HIS A 220 8.58 13.49 12.69
CA HIS A 220 9.30 14.74 12.44
C HIS A 220 10.12 14.72 11.12
N SER A 221 9.51 14.25 10.04
CA SER A 221 10.09 14.13 8.71
C SER A 221 9.15 14.71 7.66
N THR A 222 9.59 15.73 6.94
CA THR A 222 8.84 16.28 5.80
C THR A 222 8.67 15.25 4.69
N ALA A 223 9.60 14.30 4.55
CA ALA A 223 9.49 13.19 3.62
C ALA A 223 8.37 12.22 4.03
N TYR A 224 8.21 11.95 5.32
CA TYR A 224 7.09 11.17 5.87
C TYR A 224 5.75 11.84 5.55
N VAL A 225 5.60 13.13 5.88
CA VAL A 225 4.38 13.91 5.59
C VAL A 225 4.00 13.80 4.10
N ARG A 226 4.97 14.05 3.22
CA ARG A 226 4.77 14.00 1.76
C ARG A 226 4.45 12.60 1.24
N ALA A 227 4.93 11.54 1.89
CA ALA A 227 4.65 10.16 1.53
C ALA A 227 3.25 9.74 1.98
N VAL A 228 2.88 10.02 3.25
CA VAL A 228 1.54 9.74 3.77
C VAL A 228 0.47 10.44 2.94
N ARG A 229 0.69 11.71 2.57
CA ARG A 229 -0.26 12.43 1.71
C ARG A 229 -0.44 11.81 0.33
N ARG A 230 0.62 11.24 -0.26
CA ARG A 230 0.54 10.55 -1.56
C ARG A 230 -0.28 9.27 -1.46
N TYR A 231 -0.02 8.44 -0.45
CA TYR A 231 -0.82 7.23 -0.21
C TYR A 231 -2.28 7.57 0.09
N ALA A 232 -2.52 8.51 1.01
CA ALA A 232 -3.86 8.94 1.41
C ALA A 232 -4.66 9.52 0.24
N ALA A 233 -4.01 10.31 -0.63
CA ALA A 233 -4.66 10.85 -1.82
C ALA A 233 -5.10 9.74 -2.79
N ARG A 234 -4.27 8.70 -2.97
CA ARG A 234 -4.62 7.59 -3.87
C ARG A 234 -5.76 6.72 -3.35
N MET A 235 -5.69 6.32 -2.08
CA MET A 235 -6.77 5.57 -1.44
C MET A 235 -8.09 6.36 -1.43
N ARG A 236 -8.04 7.68 -1.26
CA ARG A 236 -9.23 8.55 -1.32
C ARG A 236 -9.84 8.63 -2.71
N THR A 237 -9.01 8.71 -3.75
CA THR A 237 -9.51 8.78 -5.14
C THR A 237 -10.07 7.45 -5.61
N ASP A 238 -9.50 6.33 -5.17
CA ASP A 238 -9.95 4.99 -5.55
C ASP A 238 -9.73 4.02 -4.38
N GLU A 239 -10.82 3.59 -3.75
CA GLU A 239 -10.77 2.68 -2.60
C GLU A 239 -10.20 1.29 -2.95
N ARG A 240 -10.22 0.88 -4.24
CA ARG A 240 -9.54 -0.35 -4.68
C ARG A 240 -8.04 -0.30 -4.44
N VAL A 241 -7.46 0.90 -4.41
CA VAL A 241 -6.04 1.10 -4.10
C VAL A 241 -5.76 0.75 -2.64
N PHE A 242 -6.66 1.04 -1.70
CA PHE A 242 -6.52 0.58 -0.31
C PHE A 242 -6.44 -0.95 -0.24
N ARG A 243 -7.33 -1.66 -0.94
CA ARG A 243 -7.30 -3.14 -0.99
C ARG A 243 -6.02 -3.68 -1.63
N THR A 244 -5.55 -3.03 -2.70
CA THR A 244 -4.28 -3.37 -3.36
C THR A 244 -3.10 -3.22 -2.40
N TYR A 245 -3.01 -2.10 -1.68
CA TYR A 245 -1.94 -1.88 -0.70
C TYR A 245 -2.08 -2.80 0.51
N TYR A 246 -3.30 -3.11 0.93
CA TYR A 246 -3.54 -4.08 1.98
C TYR A 246 -3.01 -5.47 1.59
N ALA A 247 -3.16 -5.88 0.32
CA ALA A 247 -2.67 -7.16 -0.19
C ALA A 247 -1.15 -7.22 -0.42
N TRP A 248 -0.43 -6.11 -0.21
CA TRP A 248 1.03 -6.10 -0.32
C TRP A 248 1.72 -6.90 0.78
N GLN A 249 2.92 -7.36 0.44
CA GLN A 249 3.77 -8.16 1.33
C GLN A 249 4.76 -7.29 2.08
N VAL A 250 5.24 -7.80 3.22
CA VAL A 250 6.24 -7.14 4.04
C VAL A 250 7.63 -7.42 3.47
N TYR A 251 8.42 -6.37 3.36
CA TYR A 251 9.82 -6.41 2.94
C TYR A 251 10.70 -5.77 4.00
N VAL A 252 11.83 -6.39 4.29
CA VAL A 252 12.86 -5.86 5.22
C VAL A 252 14.13 -5.52 4.46
N ARG A 253 14.81 -4.44 4.87
CA ARG A 253 16.13 -4.12 4.33
C ARG A 253 17.14 -5.19 4.74
N THR A 254 18.05 -5.53 3.84
CA THR A 254 19.13 -6.49 4.08
C THR A 254 20.45 -5.77 4.39
N PRO A 255 21.35 -6.35 5.21
CA PRO A 255 22.67 -5.76 5.45
C PRO A 255 23.51 -5.57 4.17
N ALA A 256 23.35 -6.46 3.19
CA ALA A 256 24.03 -6.38 1.89
C ALA A 256 23.47 -5.30 0.94
N GLY A 257 22.50 -4.50 1.38
CA GLY A 257 21.74 -3.59 0.52
C GLY A 257 20.59 -4.28 -0.20
N GLY A 258 19.54 -3.51 -0.51
CA GLY A 258 18.29 -4.01 -1.08
C GLY A 258 17.25 -4.42 -0.03
N ALA A 259 16.30 -5.26 -0.42
CA ALA A 259 15.24 -5.73 0.45
C ALA A 259 14.83 -7.17 0.18
N ARG A 260 14.44 -7.88 1.24
CA ARG A 260 13.96 -9.25 1.23
C ARG A 260 12.49 -9.30 1.63
N ARG A 261 11.67 -10.01 0.85
CA ARG A 261 10.28 -10.32 1.20
C ARG A 261 10.26 -11.27 2.40
N ILE A 262 9.35 -11.05 3.35
CA ILE A 262 9.23 -11.90 4.56
C ILE A 262 7.78 -12.37 4.84
N THR A 263 6.83 -12.04 3.95
CA THR A 263 5.46 -12.57 3.98
C THR A 263 5.00 -12.92 2.57
N GLY A 264 4.00 -13.81 2.49
CA GLY A 264 3.35 -14.21 1.24
C GLY A 264 4.17 -15.21 0.42
N PRO A 265 3.69 -15.55 -0.79
CA PRO A 265 4.31 -16.57 -1.62
C PRO A 265 5.79 -16.32 -1.89
N GLY A 266 6.62 -17.35 -1.69
CA GLY A 266 8.07 -17.35 -1.92
C GLY A 266 8.91 -16.59 -0.88
N ALA A 267 8.33 -16.17 0.24
CA ALA A 267 9.04 -15.46 1.32
C ALA A 267 9.83 -16.38 2.26
#